data_AF-A0A948RV78-F1
#
_entry.id   AF-A0A948RV78-F1
#
_cell.length_a   1.000
_cell.length_b   1.000
_cell.length_c   1.000
_cell.angle_alpha   90.00
_cell.angle_beta   90.00
_cell.angle_gamma   90.00
#
_symmetry.space_group_name_H-M   'P 1'
#
loop_
_entity.id
_entity.type
_entity.pdbx_description
1 polymer ?
#
loop_
_entity_poly.entity_id
_entity_poly.type
_entity_poly.pdbx_seq_one_letter_code
_entity_poly.pdbx_strand_id
1 'polypeptide(L)'
;MKWRRQMIRRGCFMAGLLILMTFGGCSPRDPEVRELLAQQPETPVGGRLEYYTTHSRVTDPGRYAAMFEGVPAEVESIVGIVQGLIINDAQKRLLGVTRNGDRDWGIRRVENMLKQISWMDPRSVVSARAPENRLHGSCRHFAVMTCALLRHAGIPARARGGFETYFSSRAHHDHWICEYWKAEESRWVRVDAEIDDLLRAKWKVDFDTSDLPDGTFMTGAEAWILCRGGTVNPKMFGVGGSPGEWVGGLEFVLDELVLDYAALNKIELLPWDGGHVIDTRIEGKSEEELAEFDEMARAVQSAEDNFDAFCAGFRQASASWPAR
;
A
#
# COMPACT_ATOMS: atom_id res chain seq x y z
N MET A 1 30.40 -19.41 12.74
CA MET A 1 30.84 -19.88 11.39
C MET A 1 30.27 -21.24 10.94
N LYS A 2 29.77 -22.14 11.82
CA LYS A 2 29.16 -23.42 11.39
C LYS A 2 27.67 -23.35 10.98
N TRP A 3 26.93 -22.30 11.36
CA TRP A 3 25.52 -22.09 10.97
C TRP A 3 25.30 -21.73 9.47
N ARG A 4 26.31 -21.14 8.81
CA ARG A 4 26.22 -20.71 7.40
C ARG A 4 26.13 -21.85 6.38
N ARG A 5 26.57 -23.07 6.71
CA ARG A 5 26.60 -24.21 5.77
C ARG A 5 25.39 -25.15 5.87
N GLN A 6 24.53 -25.00 6.88
CA GLN A 6 23.37 -25.88 7.08
C GLN A 6 22.08 -25.33 6.46
N MET A 7 21.96 -24.00 6.29
CA MET A 7 20.81 -23.35 5.62
C MET A 7 20.73 -23.60 4.11
N ILE A 8 21.87 -23.83 3.44
CA ILE A 8 21.92 -23.98 1.96
C ILE A 8 21.32 -25.31 1.47
N ARG A 9 21.13 -26.31 2.35
CA ARG A 9 20.73 -27.67 1.95
C ARG A 9 19.24 -28.02 2.11
N ARG A 10 18.38 -27.10 2.55
CA ARG A 10 16.99 -27.44 2.90
C ARG A 10 15.89 -26.60 2.25
N GLY A 11 16.14 -25.89 1.13
CA GLY A 11 15.08 -25.44 0.21
C GLY A 11 13.84 -24.80 0.84
N CYS A 12 14.01 -24.15 1.99
CA CYS A 12 12.96 -23.62 2.85
C CYS A 12 13.45 -22.25 3.31
N PHE A 13 12.58 -21.24 3.24
CA PHE A 13 12.76 -19.88 3.75
C PHE A 13 13.75 -18.98 3.00
N MET A 14 13.22 -18.23 2.03
CA MET A 14 13.70 -16.89 1.68
C MET A 14 12.53 -16.04 1.19
N ALA A 15 11.66 -15.67 2.13
CA ALA A 15 10.74 -14.54 1.96
C ALA A 15 10.85 -13.59 3.17
N GLY A 16 10.95 -14.11 4.40
CA GLY A 16 11.22 -13.29 5.59
C GLY A 16 12.68 -12.86 5.78
N LEU A 17 13.67 -13.58 5.23
CA LEU A 17 15.08 -13.35 5.58
C LEU A 17 15.85 -12.39 4.66
N LEU A 18 15.28 -11.99 3.51
CA LEU A 18 15.87 -10.91 2.70
C LEU A 18 15.43 -9.52 3.19
N ILE A 19 14.32 -9.44 3.92
CA ILE A 19 13.85 -8.25 4.64
C ILE A 19 14.74 -7.98 5.89
N LEU A 20 15.42 -9.02 6.40
CA LEU A 20 16.24 -8.96 7.62
C LEU A 20 17.71 -8.55 7.41
N MET A 21 18.15 -8.25 6.19
CA MET A 21 19.52 -7.75 5.96
C MET A 21 19.65 -6.22 5.96
N THR A 22 18.55 -5.47 6.16
CA THR A 22 18.56 -4.00 6.16
C THR A 22 18.18 -3.35 7.49
N PHE A 23 17.84 -4.11 8.54
CA PHE A 23 17.59 -3.56 9.89
C PHE A 23 18.86 -3.32 10.72
N GLY A 24 19.97 -2.99 10.06
CA GLY A 24 21.28 -2.83 10.69
C GLY A 24 22.15 -1.87 9.92
N GLY A 25 21.79 -0.59 9.95
CA GLY A 25 22.48 0.48 9.25
C GLY A 25 21.60 1.07 8.18
N CYS A 26 21.48 2.41 8.17
CA CYS A 26 20.85 3.19 7.11
C CYS A 26 21.23 2.59 5.74
N SER A 27 20.31 1.85 5.11
CA SER A 27 20.44 1.50 3.70
C SER A 27 20.57 2.82 2.94
N PRO A 28 21.43 2.93 1.90
CA PRO A 28 21.38 4.08 1.01
C PRO A 28 19.91 4.24 0.56
N ARG A 29 19.28 5.35 0.97
CA ARG A 29 17.84 5.59 0.71
C ARG A 29 17.60 5.42 -0.78
N ASP A 30 16.59 4.61 -1.13
CA ASP A 30 16.27 4.26 -2.52
C ASP A 30 16.13 5.54 -3.38
N PRO A 31 16.88 5.67 -4.50
CA PRO A 31 16.84 6.86 -5.34
C PRO A 31 15.44 7.20 -5.86
N GLU A 32 14.60 6.20 -6.12
CA GLU A 32 13.24 6.43 -6.60
C GLU A 32 12.35 7.01 -5.49
N VAL A 33 12.52 6.59 -4.24
CA VAL A 33 11.81 7.19 -3.10
C VAL A 33 12.16 8.67 -2.98
N ARG A 34 13.45 9.02 -3.11
CA ARG A 34 13.90 10.43 -3.10
C ARG A 34 13.29 11.22 -4.27
N GLU A 35 13.27 10.64 -5.45
CA GLU A 35 12.70 11.26 -6.65
C GLU A 35 11.20 11.54 -6.51
N LEU A 36 10.46 10.60 -5.91
CA LEU A 36 9.03 10.76 -5.66
C LEU A 36 8.76 11.83 -4.60
N LEU A 37 9.53 11.85 -3.50
CA LEU A 37 9.42 12.87 -2.44
C LEU A 37 9.77 14.29 -2.93
N ALA A 38 10.73 14.42 -3.84
CA ALA A 38 11.17 15.71 -4.35
C ALA A 38 10.18 16.39 -5.32
N GLN A 39 9.24 15.64 -5.90
CA GLN A 39 8.34 16.13 -6.94
C GLN A 39 6.88 16.00 -6.50
N GLN A 40 6.50 16.88 -5.59
CA GLN A 40 5.17 16.88 -5.00
C GLN A 40 4.14 17.44 -5.99
N PRO A 41 2.97 16.82 -6.10
CA PRO A 41 1.92 17.32 -6.97
C PRO A 41 1.40 18.66 -6.44
N GLU A 42 1.16 19.59 -7.35
CA GLU A 42 0.44 20.81 -7.03
C GLU A 42 -1.02 20.48 -6.70
N THR A 43 -1.61 21.22 -5.77
CA THR A 43 -3.04 21.14 -5.47
C THR A 43 -3.82 21.87 -6.58
N PRO A 44 -4.69 21.18 -7.35
CA PRO A 44 -5.52 21.82 -8.37
C PRO A 44 -6.48 22.86 -7.79
N VAL A 45 -6.90 23.80 -8.64
CA VAL A 45 -7.85 24.87 -8.28
C VAL A 45 -9.24 24.31 -7.94
N GLY A 46 -9.66 23.17 -8.50
CA GLY A 46 -10.96 22.53 -8.25
C GLY A 46 -11.03 21.64 -7.01
N GLY A 47 -10.04 21.71 -6.12
CA GLY A 47 -10.09 21.14 -4.78
C GLY A 47 -9.85 19.62 -4.71
N ARG A 48 -10.23 19.01 -3.57
CA ARG A 48 -9.82 17.64 -3.20
C ARG A 48 -10.25 16.54 -4.18
N LEU A 49 -11.44 16.64 -4.77
CA LEU A 49 -11.93 15.61 -5.68
C LEU A 49 -11.17 15.65 -7.00
N GLU A 50 -10.95 16.84 -7.57
CA GLU A 50 -10.11 17.01 -8.78
C GLU A 50 -8.67 16.56 -8.51
N TYR A 51 -8.14 16.88 -7.32
CA TYR A 51 -6.86 16.33 -6.89
C TYR A 51 -6.87 14.81 -6.99
N TYR A 52 -7.82 14.12 -6.37
CA TYR A 52 -7.83 12.65 -6.39
C TYR A 52 -8.30 12.00 -7.70
N THR A 53 -8.87 12.73 -8.65
CA THR A 53 -9.16 12.23 -10.01
C THR A 53 -7.91 12.16 -10.89
N THR A 54 -6.92 13.01 -10.69
CA THR A 54 -5.73 13.07 -11.56
C THR A 54 -4.65 12.06 -11.14
N HIS A 55 -3.94 11.48 -12.12
CA HIS A 55 -2.84 10.56 -11.84
C HIS A 55 -1.70 11.24 -11.05
N SER A 56 -1.11 10.47 -10.12
CA SER A 56 0.20 10.72 -9.51
C SER A 56 1.31 10.14 -10.40
N ARG A 57 2.57 10.46 -10.10
CA ARG A 57 3.74 9.86 -10.79
C ARG A 57 3.85 8.33 -10.62
N VAL A 58 3.15 7.79 -9.62
CA VAL A 58 3.02 6.36 -9.38
C VAL A 58 1.89 5.77 -10.19
N THR A 59 0.72 6.41 -10.21
CA THR A 59 -0.50 5.87 -10.83
C THR A 59 -0.63 6.19 -12.31
N ASP A 60 0.21 7.07 -12.85
CA ASP A 60 0.25 7.37 -14.28
C ASP A 60 0.67 6.11 -15.09
N PRO A 61 -0.14 5.66 -16.06
CA PRO A 61 0.18 4.50 -16.88
C PRO A 61 1.29 4.79 -17.91
N GLY A 62 1.69 6.05 -18.10
CA GLY A 62 2.77 6.47 -18.98
C GLY A 62 2.57 5.96 -20.40
N ARG A 63 3.61 5.37 -20.99
CA ARG A 63 3.54 4.85 -22.37
C ARG A 63 2.57 3.66 -22.55
N TYR A 64 2.06 3.08 -21.47
CA TYR A 64 1.08 1.99 -21.51
C TYR A 64 -0.36 2.47 -21.34
N ALA A 65 -0.63 3.78 -21.43
CA ALA A 65 -1.98 4.34 -21.32
C ALA A 65 -3.02 3.66 -22.24
N ALA A 66 -2.63 3.25 -23.46
CA ALA A 66 -3.51 2.54 -24.38
C ALA A 66 -4.01 1.18 -23.84
N MET A 67 -3.32 0.59 -22.86
CA MET A 67 -3.80 -0.66 -22.24
C MET A 67 -5.07 -0.45 -21.40
N PHE A 68 -5.38 0.78 -20.98
CA PHE A 68 -6.59 1.11 -20.25
C PHE A 68 -7.81 1.36 -21.16
N GLU A 69 -7.65 1.28 -22.49
CA GLU A 69 -8.78 1.37 -23.40
C GLU A 69 -9.83 0.29 -23.10
N GLY A 70 -11.09 0.74 -22.98
CA GLY A 70 -12.24 -0.12 -22.67
C GLY A 70 -12.43 -0.42 -21.19
N VAL A 71 -11.65 0.19 -20.29
CA VAL A 71 -11.87 0.07 -18.84
C VAL A 71 -13.27 0.63 -18.49
N PRO A 72 -14.11 -0.14 -17.80
CA PRO A 72 -15.45 0.28 -17.36
C PRO A 72 -15.40 1.41 -16.32
N ALA A 73 -16.52 2.10 -16.13
CA ALA A 73 -16.69 3.10 -15.06
C ALA A 73 -17.38 2.50 -13.81
N GLU A 74 -17.58 1.18 -13.79
CA GLU A 74 -18.14 0.43 -12.68
C GLU A 74 -17.02 -0.11 -11.76
N VAL A 75 -17.09 0.21 -10.46
CA VAL A 75 -16.04 -0.09 -9.48
C VAL A 75 -15.80 -1.59 -9.35
N GLU A 76 -16.87 -2.39 -9.27
CA GLU A 76 -16.81 -3.84 -9.14
C GLU A 76 -16.13 -4.47 -10.36
N SER A 77 -16.34 -3.90 -11.55
CA SER A 77 -15.69 -4.35 -12.77
C SER A 77 -14.19 -4.01 -12.76
N ILE A 78 -13.82 -2.82 -12.28
CA ILE A 78 -12.41 -2.44 -12.08
C ILE A 78 -11.72 -3.37 -11.07
N VAL A 79 -12.37 -3.69 -9.97
CA VAL A 79 -11.88 -4.66 -8.97
C VAL A 79 -11.61 -6.01 -9.62
N GLY A 80 -12.56 -6.53 -10.39
CA GLY A 80 -12.41 -7.79 -11.13
C GLY A 80 -11.27 -7.75 -12.15
N ILE A 81 -11.04 -6.62 -12.82
CA ILE A 81 -9.89 -6.41 -13.70
C ILE A 81 -8.58 -6.55 -12.91
N VAL A 82 -8.43 -5.85 -11.79
CA VAL A 82 -7.19 -5.90 -10.99
C VAL A 82 -6.93 -7.31 -10.46
N GLN A 83 -7.96 -8.02 -9.99
CA GLN A 83 -7.87 -9.44 -9.57
C GLN A 83 -7.43 -10.36 -10.72
N GLY A 84 -7.78 -10.01 -11.96
CA GLY A 84 -7.34 -10.71 -13.17
C GLY A 84 -5.92 -10.38 -13.64
N LEU A 85 -5.27 -9.35 -13.07
CA LEU A 85 -3.95 -8.86 -13.49
C LEU A 85 -2.84 -9.13 -12.48
N ILE A 86 -3.16 -9.11 -11.19
CA ILE A 86 -2.19 -9.21 -10.10
C ILE A 86 -2.51 -10.47 -9.28
N ILE A 87 -1.48 -11.09 -8.73
CA ILE A 87 -1.58 -12.26 -7.86
C ILE A 87 -0.60 -12.12 -6.69
N ASN A 88 -1.05 -12.41 -5.48
CA ASN A 88 -0.24 -12.40 -4.27
C ASN A 88 0.30 -13.81 -3.92
N ASP A 89 1.13 -13.88 -2.89
CA ASP A 89 1.72 -15.13 -2.41
C ASP A 89 0.68 -16.14 -1.88
N ALA A 90 -0.42 -15.67 -1.28
CA ALA A 90 -1.47 -16.54 -0.76
C ALA A 90 -2.24 -17.25 -1.90
N GLN A 91 -2.68 -16.50 -2.91
CA GLN A 91 -3.33 -17.00 -4.11
C GLN A 91 -2.43 -17.97 -4.87
N LYS A 92 -1.14 -17.64 -5.06
CA LYS A 92 -0.18 -18.55 -5.71
C LYS A 92 -0.08 -19.90 -5.02
N ARG A 93 -0.02 -19.91 -3.69
CA ARG A 93 0.01 -21.15 -2.90
C ARG A 93 -1.27 -21.95 -3.07
N LEU A 94 -2.43 -21.30 -3.03
CA LEU A 94 -3.73 -21.96 -3.19
C LEU A 94 -3.94 -22.52 -4.61
N LEU A 95 -3.41 -21.84 -5.63
CA LEU A 95 -3.54 -22.22 -7.04
C LEU A 95 -2.41 -23.13 -7.54
N GLY A 96 -1.38 -23.40 -6.72
CA GLY A 96 -0.23 -24.21 -7.12
C GLY A 96 0.69 -23.55 -8.16
N VAL A 97 0.68 -22.21 -8.24
CA VAL A 97 1.47 -21.44 -9.21
C VAL A 97 2.92 -21.36 -8.75
N THR A 98 3.83 -21.98 -9.50
CA THR A 98 5.26 -22.07 -9.16
C THR A 98 6.14 -21.05 -9.88
N ARG A 99 5.64 -20.44 -10.97
CA ARG A 99 6.34 -19.43 -11.76
C ARG A 99 5.44 -18.21 -11.95
N ASN A 100 5.99 -17.01 -11.73
CA ASN A 100 5.47 -15.71 -12.18
C ASN A 100 6.67 -14.77 -12.35
N GLY A 101 6.94 -14.29 -13.58
CA GLY A 101 7.92 -13.24 -13.90
C GLY A 101 9.31 -13.30 -13.23
N ASP A 102 10.09 -12.23 -13.36
CA ASP A 102 11.16 -11.93 -12.39
C ASP A 102 10.50 -11.35 -11.13
N ARG A 103 10.96 -11.77 -9.95
CA ARG A 103 10.41 -11.34 -8.64
C ARG A 103 10.82 -9.91 -8.32
N ASP A 104 10.24 -8.93 -8.99
CA ASP A 104 10.49 -7.53 -8.67
C ASP A 104 9.36 -6.97 -7.80
N TRP A 105 9.48 -7.20 -6.49
CA TRP A 105 8.61 -6.57 -5.48
C TRP A 105 8.85 -5.06 -5.38
N GLY A 106 9.96 -4.55 -5.95
CA GLY A 106 10.35 -3.15 -5.91
C GLY A 106 9.66 -2.26 -6.95
N ILE A 107 8.67 -2.77 -7.69
CA ILE A 107 7.98 -1.99 -8.72
C ILE A 107 7.05 -0.97 -8.07
N ARG A 108 7.46 0.30 -8.03
CA ARG A 108 6.63 1.38 -7.49
C ARG A 108 5.59 1.87 -8.48
N ARG A 109 5.95 2.08 -9.75
CA ARG A 109 5.10 2.78 -10.74
C ARG A 109 4.18 1.84 -11.51
N VAL A 110 2.94 2.25 -11.72
CA VAL A 110 1.94 1.56 -12.55
C VAL A 110 2.44 1.38 -13.98
N GLU A 111 3.12 2.37 -14.58
CA GLU A 111 3.77 2.20 -15.88
C GLU A 111 4.71 0.97 -15.92
N ASN A 112 5.49 0.74 -14.85
CA ASN A 112 6.40 -0.40 -14.76
C ASN A 112 5.67 -1.71 -14.44
N MET A 113 4.56 -1.66 -13.69
CA MET A 113 3.66 -2.80 -13.51
C MET A 113 3.06 -3.22 -14.86
N LEU A 114 2.56 -2.26 -15.64
CA LEU A 114 1.99 -2.47 -16.97
C LEU A 114 3.03 -2.99 -17.96
N LYS A 115 4.29 -2.52 -17.89
CA LYS A 115 5.41 -3.10 -18.65
C LYS A 115 5.55 -4.60 -18.42
N GLN A 116 5.54 -5.04 -17.15
CA GLN A 116 5.68 -6.46 -16.82
C GLN A 116 4.45 -7.26 -17.22
N ILE A 117 3.25 -6.73 -16.97
CA ILE A 117 1.97 -7.33 -17.39
C ILE A 117 1.97 -7.53 -18.91
N SER A 118 2.29 -6.48 -19.67
CA SER A 118 2.34 -6.52 -21.14
C SER A 118 3.40 -7.46 -21.68
N TRP A 119 4.53 -7.60 -21.00
CA TRP A 119 5.59 -8.52 -21.40
C TRP A 119 5.16 -9.99 -21.26
N MET A 120 4.42 -10.31 -20.20
CA MET A 120 3.87 -11.65 -19.99
C MET A 120 2.70 -11.93 -20.94
N ASP A 121 1.83 -10.95 -21.17
CA ASP A 121 0.70 -11.05 -22.08
C ASP A 121 0.26 -9.65 -22.56
N PRO A 122 0.33 -9.33 -23.86
CA PRO A 122 0.15 -7.98 -24.38
C PRO A 122 -1.31 -7.54 -24.56
N ARG A 123 -2.29 -8.42 -24.29
CA ARG A 123 -3.72 -8.05 -24.39
C ARG A 123 -4.09 -6.91 -23.44
N SER A 124 -5.17 -6.17 -23.73
CA SER A 124 -5.71 -5.10 -22.88
C SER A 124 -5.94 -5.56 -21.44
N VAL A 125 -5.88 -4.63 -20.48
CA VAL A 125 -6.08 -4.91 -19.05
C VAL A 125 -7.45 -5.53 -18.76
N VAL A 126 -8.47 -5.25 -19.58
CA VAL A 126 -9.81 -5.82 -19.41
C VAL A 126 -9.87 -7.32 -19.67
N SER A 127 -8.84 -7.89 -20.28
CA SER A 127 -8.71 -9.33 -20.51
C SER A 127 -8.05 -10.00 -19.31
N ALA A 128 -8.83 -10.76 -18.55
CA ALA A 128 -8.31 -11.56 -17.43
C ALA A 128 -7.16 -12.48 -17.88
N ARG A 129 -6.16 -12.61 -17.00
CA ARG A 129 -4.97 -13.45 -17.21
C ARG A 129 -5.14 -14.79 -16.49
N ALA A 130 -4.57 -15.84 -17.06
CA ALA A 130 -4.27 -17.06 -16.31
C ALA A 130 -3.34 -16.73 -15.13
N PRO A 131 -3.47 -17.39 -13.97
CA PRO A 131 -2.68 -17.09 -12.76
C PRO A 131 -1.16 -16.97 -12.99
N GLU A 132 -0.61 -17.75 -13.91
CA GLU A 132 0.82 -17.81 -14.27
C GLU A 132 1.30 -16.59 -15.07
N ASN A 133 0.35 -15.82 -15.63
CA ASN A 133 0.58 -14.63 -16.44
C ASN A 133 0.14 -13.35 -15.71
N ARG A 134 -0.11 -13.44 -14.39
CA ARG A 134 -0.42 -12.29 -13.53
C ARG A 134 0.86 -11.73 -12.90
N LEU A 135 0.89 -10.41 -12.71
CA LEU A 135 1.95 -9.74 -11.98
C LEU A 135 1.97 -10.24 -10.54
N HIS A 136 3.13 -10.70 -10.08
CA HIS A 136 3.30 -11.04 -8.68
C HIS A 136 3.48 -9.75 -7.87
N GLY A 137 2.53 -9.42 -6.99
CA GLY A 137 2.52 -8.15 -6.26
C GLY A 137 2.02 -8.28 -4.82
N SER A 138 2.23 -7.20 -4.05
CA SER A 138 1.70 -6.99 -2.68
C SER A 138 0.36 -6.29 -2.69
N CYS A 139 -0.31 -6.22 -1.53
CA CYS A 139 -1.49 -5.38 -1.26
C CYS A 139 -1.40 -4.00 -1.91
N ARG A 140 -0.26 -3.32 -1.76
CA ARG A 140 -0.03 -1.99 -2.34
C ARG A 140 -0.12 -1.99 -3.86
N HIS A 141 0.32 -3.04 -4.55
CA HIS A 141 0.22 -3.14 -6.01
C HIS A 141 -1.26 -3.23 -6.44
N PHE A 142 -2.09 -4.00 -5.73
CA PHE A 142 -3.54 -4.04 -5.96
C PHE A 142 -4.16 -2.66 -5.71
N ALA A 143 -3.83 -2.01 -4.59
CA ALA A 143 -4.35 -0.69 -4.23
C ALA A 143 -4.03 0.39 -5.29
N VAL A 144 -2.76 0.51 -5.73
CA VAL A 144 -2.40 1.56 -6.68
C VAL A 144 -2.87 1.27 -8.11
N MET A 145 -2.97 0.01 -8.53
CA MET A 145 -3.53 -0.33 -9.83
C MET A 145 -5.03 -0.04 -9.86
N THR A 146 -5.75 -0.35 -8.77
CA THR A 146 -7.17 0.02 -8.59
C THR A 146 -7.33 1.54 -8.66
N CYS A 147 -6.52 2.28 -7.91
CA CYS A 147 -6.49 3.74 -7.92
C CYS A 147 -6.24 4.31 -9.33
N ALA A 148 -5.29 3.74 -10.08
CA ALA A 148 -4.99 4.17 -11.44
C ALA A 148 -6.16 3.95 -12.40
N LEU A 149 -6.81 2.79 -12.35
CA LEU A 149 -7.96 2.48 -13.22
C LEU A 149 -9.18 3.35 -12.88
N LEU A 150 -9.45 3.59 -11.59
CA LEU A 150 -10.51 4.50 -11.15
C LEU A 150 -10.27 5.94 -11.62
N ARG A 151 -9.04 6.44 -11.44
CA ARG A 151 -8.63 7.77 -11.93
C ARG A 151 -8.77 7.89 -13.45
N HIS A 152 -8.41 6.84 -14.19
CA HIS A 152 -8.59 6.79 -15.63
C HIS A 152 -10.07 6.85 -16.05
N ALA A 153 -10.95 6.19 -15.29
CA ALA A 153 -12.40 6.27 -15.47
C ALA A 153 -13.02 7.60 -14.99
N GLY A 154 -12.21 8.55 -14.49
CA GLY A 154 -12.66 9.84 -13.98
C GLY A 154 -13.19 9.83 -12.54
N ILE A 155 -13.04 8.71 -11.82
CA ILE A 155 -13.51 8.55 -10.44
C ILE A 155 -12.40 9.03 -9.49
N PRO A 156 -12.65 9.99 -8.58
CA PRO A 156 -11.67 10.38 -7.57
C PRO A 156 -11.28 9.18 -6.71
N ALA A 157 -9.98 8.89 -6.63
CA ALA A 157 -9.46 7.73 -5.89
C ALA A 157 -8.13 8.03 -5.20
N ARG A 158 -7.88 7.34 -4.08
CA ARG A 158 -6.64 7.45 -3.29
C ARG A 158 -6.25 6.09 -2.72
N ALA A 159 -4.96 5.77 -2.69
CA ALA A 159 -4.46 4.58 -1.99
C ALA A 159 -4.27 4.91 -0.50
N ARG A 160 -4.46 3.92 0.37
CA ARG A 160 -4.33 4.05 1.82
C ARG A 160 -3.45 2.93 2.38
N GLY A 161 -2.55 3.30 3.28
CA GLY A 161 -1.75 2.38 4.10
C GLY A 161 -2.33 2.25 5.50
N GLY A 162 -2.14 1.09 6.13
CA GLY A 162 -2.72 0.80 7.43
C GLY A 162 -2.74 -0.69 7.72
N PHE A 163 -3.83 -1.14 8.33
CA PHE A 163 -3.95 -2.48 8.86
C PHE A 163 -5.34 -3.06 8.62
N GLU A 164 -5.37 -4.32 8.23
CA GLU A 164 -6.60 -5.09 8.11
C GLU A 164 -7.02 -5.72 9.45
N THR A 165 -8.28 -6.10 9.58
CA THR A 165 -8.82 -6.76 10.79
C THR A 165 -9.57 -8.07 10.52
N TYR A 166 -9.48 -8.63 9.30
CA TYR A 166 -10.24 -9.77 8.80
C TYR A 166 -9.40 -11.00 8.39
N PHE A 167 -8.07 -10.91 8.31
CA PHE A 167 -7.19 -12.07 8.12
C PHE A 167 -6.99 -12.84 9.42
N SER A 168 -6.96 -12.11 10.54
CA SER A 168 -6.67 -12.65 11.86
C SER A 168 -7.52 -11.98 12.94
N SER A 169 -8.06 -12.78 13.85
CA SER A 169 -8.73 -12.28 15.06
C SER A 169 -7.75 -11.87 16.17
N ARG A 170 -6.44 -12.08 15.96
CA ARG A 170 -5.40 -11.94 17.00
C ARG A 170 -4.34 -10.91 16.69
N ALA A 171 -4.36 -10.33 15.50
CA ALA A 171 -3.36 -9.41 15.03
C ALA A 171 -3.95 -8.55 13.92
N HIS A 172 -3.37 -7.38 13.71
CA HIS A 172 -3.69 -6.46 12.65
C HIS A 172 -2.53 -6.48 11.66
N HIS A 173 -2.72 -7.12 10.50
CA HIS A 173 -1.67 -7.21 9.49
C HIS A 173 -1.56 -5.93 8.69
N ASP A 174 -0.34 -5.57 8.31
CA ASP A 174 -0.09 -4.46 7.38
C ASP A 174 -0.88 -4.69 6.09
N HIS A 175 -1.54 -3.64 5.62
CA HIS A 175 -2.40 -3.77 4.46
C HIS A 175 -2.58 -2.46 3.72
N TRP A 176 -2.86 -2.58 2.42
CA TRP A 176 -3.10 -1.44 1.55
C TRP A 176 -4.38 -1.62 0.77
N ILE A 177 -5.21 -0.58 0.79
CA ILE A 177 -6.49 -0.55 0.10
C ILE A 177 -6.58 0.70 -0.79
N CYS A 178 -7.62 0.78 -1.61
CA CYS A 178 -7.99 2.00 -2.29
C CYS A 178 -9.28 2.56 -1.69
N GLU A 179 -9.41 3.88 -1.67
CA GLU A 179 -10.66 4.58 -1.43
C GLU A 179 -11.08 5.30 -2.70
N TYR A 180 -12.37 5.26 -3.04
CA TYR A 180 -12.95 6.02 -4.14
C TYR A 180 -14.11 6.89 -3.67
N TRP A 181 -14.39 7.97 -4.38
CA TRP A 181 -15.53 8.84 -4.08
C TRP A 181 -16.80 8.29 -4.72
N LYS A 182 -17.76 7.87 -3.90
CA LYS A 182 -19.10 7.44 -4.35
C LYS A 182 -20.02 8.66 -4.35
N ALA A 183 -20.19 9.25 -5.53
CA ALA A 183 -20.83 10.56 -5.69
C ALA A 183 -22.29 10.56 -5.21
N GLU A 184 -23.01 9.47 -5.44
CA GLU A 184 -24.41 9.27 -5.08
C GLU A 184 -24.63 9.33 -3.56
N GLU A 185 -23.62 8.93 -2.79
CA GLU A 185 -23.66 8.88 -1.33
C GLU A 185 -22.81 9.99 -0.68
N SER A 186 -22.08 10.77 -1.48
CA SER A 186 -21.20 11.84 -1.02
C SER A 186 -20.21 11.39 0.07
N ARG A 187 -19.61 10.21 -0.10
CA ARG A 187 -18.62 9.66 0.82
C ARG A 187 -17.47 8.96 0.10
N TRP A 188 -16.36 8.83 0.81
CA TRP A 188 -15.31 7.90 0.44
C TRP A 188 -15.72 6.47 0.79
N VAL A 189 -15.46 5.56 -0.13
CA VAL A 189 -15.74 4.14 0.00
C VAL A 189 -14.45 3.37 -0.12
N ARG A 190 -14.24 2.46 0.83
CA ARG A 190 -13.05 1.61 0.90
C ARG A 190 -13.25 0.37 0.02
N VAL A 191 -12.24 0.04 -0.77
CA VAL A 191 -12.23 -1.11 -1.67
C VAL A 191 -10.90 -1.85 -1.57
N ASP A 192 -10.97 -3.17 -1.49
CA ASP A 192 -9.83 -4.07 -1.45
C ASP A 192 -9.87 -5.06 -2.61
N ALA A 193 -9.14 -4.72 -3.67
CA ALA A 193 -9.04 -5.56 -4.86
C ALA A 193 -8.11 -6.77 -4.69
N GLU A 194 -7.37 -6.91 -3.59
CA GLU A 194 -6.59 -8.12 -3.31
C GLU A 194 -7.48 -9.30 -2.97
N ILE A 195 -8.63 -9.05 -2.33
CA ILE A 195 -9.53 -10.07 -1.80
C ILE A 195 -10.51 -10.54 -2.88
N ASP A 196 -10.05 -11.47 -3.71
CA ASP A 196 -10.88 -12.20 -4.67
C ASP A 196 -11.70 -13.32 -4.03
N ASP A 197 -12.58 -13.97 -4.80
CA ASP A 197 -13.43 -15.06 -4.29
C ASP A 197 -12.62 -16.23 -3.69
N LEU A 198 -11.40 -16.46 -4.16
CA LEU A 198 -10.52 -17.50 -3.62
C LEU A 198 -10.06 -17.13 -2.20
N LEU A 199 -9.64 -15.90 -1.98
CA LEU A 199 -9.24 -15.40 -0.66
C LEU A 199 -10.45 -15.22 0.27
N ARG A 200 -11.60 -14.79 -0.24
CA ARG A 200 -12.85 -14.74 0.52
C ARG A 200 -13.22 -16.11 1.07
N ALA A 201 -13.16 -17.15 0.24
CA ALA A 201 -13.40 -18.53 0.70
C ALA A 201 -12.35 -19.01 1.72
N LYS A 202 -11.08 -18.66 1.51
CA LYS A 202 -9.98 -19.06 2.41
C LYS A 202 -10.08 -18.42 3.80
N TRP A 203 -10.39 -17.13 3.86
CA TRP A 203 -10.43 -16.34 5.09
C TRP A 203 -11.85 -16.15 5.66
N LYS A 204 -12.86 -16.69 4.98
CA LYS A 204 -14.27 -16.59 5.35
C LYS A 204 -14.75 -15.14 5.41
N VAL A 205 -14.30 -14.33 4.45
CA VAL A 205 -14.78 -12.96 4.26
C VAL A 205 -16.14 -13.00 3.59
N ASP A 206 -17.16 -12.53 4.27
CA ASP A 206 -18.57 -12.55 3.84
C ASP A 206 -19.12 -11.15 3.49
N PHE A 207 -18.29 -10.10 3.60
CA PHE A 207 -18.63 -8.74 3.18
C PHE A 207 -18.27 -8.46 1.71
N ASP A 208 -18.74 -7.32 1.21
CA ASP A 208 -18.40 -6.78 -0.10
C ASP A 208 -17.02 -6.12 -0.05
N THR A 209 -16.11 -6.56 -0.92
CA THR A 209 -14.75 -6.02 -1.00
C THR A 209 -14.66 -4.74 -1.82
N SER A 210 -15.77 -4.31 -2.45
CA SER A 210 -15.91 -3.04 -3.19
C SER A 210 -16.55 -1.91 -2.36
N ASP A 211 -17.09 -2.24 -1.18
CA ASP A 211 -17.63 -1.29 -0.19
C ASP A 211 -17.39 -1.88 1.21
N LEU A 212 -16.13 -1.78 1.67
CA LEU A 212 -15.70 -2.41 2.92
C LEU A 212 -16.48 -1.84 4.12
N PRO A 213 -17.02 -2.69 5.00
CA PRO A 213 -17.68 -2.22 6.22
C PRO A 213 -16.72 -1.47 7.14
N ASP A 214 -17.27 -0.53 7.91
CA ASP A 214 -16.52 0.15 8.97
C ASP A 214 -15.85 -0.86 9.92
N GLY A 215 -14.64 -0.53 10.36
CA GLY A 215 -13.87 -1.35 11.30
C GLY A 215 -13.15 -2.55 10.69
N THR A 216 -13.28 -2.82 9.38
CA THR A 216 -12.52 -3.88 8.68
C THR A 216 -11.09 -3.45 8.29
N PHE A 217 -10.85 -2.14 8.24
CA PHE A 217 -9.55 -1.54 7.98
C PHE A 217 -9.30 -0.38 8.95
N MET A 218 -8.09 -0.33 9.50
CA MET A 218 -7.61 0.71 10.40
C MET A 218 -6.43 1.43 9.74
N THR A 219 -6.56 2.72 9.53
CA THR A 219 -5.50 3.55 8.95
C THR A 219 -4.29 3.63 9.89
N GLY A 220 -3.10 3.93 9.36
CA GLY A 220 -1.90 4.14 10.17
C GLY A 220 -2.09 5.20 11.26
N ALA A 221 -2.85 6.28 10.97
CA ALA A 221 -3.18 7.33 11.93
C ALA A 221 -4.09 6.87 13.07
N GLU A 222 -5.14 6.10 12.77
CA GLU A 222 -6.01 5.51 13.80
C GLU A 222 -5.24 4.56 14.70
N ALA A 223 -4.42 3.67 14.10
CA ALA A 223 -3.57 2.75 14.84
C ALA A 223 -2.58 3.47 15.74
N TRP A 224 -1.93 4.53 15.24
CA TRP A 224 -0.99 5.35 16.00
C TRP A 224 -1.65 5.97 17.23
N ILE A 225 -2.79 6.65 17.05
CA ILE A 225 -3.52 7.31 18.14
C ILE A 225 -3.99 6.30 19.19
N LEU A 226 -4.52 5.15 18.78
CA LEU A 226 -4.96 4.11 19.70
C LEU A 226 -3.79 3.51 20.49
N CYS A 227 -2.64 3.31 19.83
CA CYS A 227 -1.43 2.82 20.47
C CYS A 227 -0.84 3.83 21.46
N ARG A 228 -0.68 5.09 21.04
CA ARG A 228 -0.15 6.18 21.88
C ARG A 228 -1.06 6.49 23.06
N GLY A 229 -2.37 6.37 22.89
CA GLY A 229 -3.35 6.48 23.96
C GLY A 229 -3.45 5.25 24.88
N GLY A 230 -2.70 4.18 24.61
CA GLY A 230 -2.72 2.94 25.41
C GLY A 230 -3.99 2.10 25.28
N THR A 231 -4.85 2.39 24.28
CA THR A 231 -6.10 1.68 24.03
C THR A 231 -5.86 0.32 23.37
N VAL A 232 -4.86 0.23 22.49
CA VAL A 232 -4.46 -1.02 21.81
C VAL A 232 -2.98 -1.27 22.04
N ASN A 233 -2.61 -2.54 22.25
CA ASN A 233 -1.22 -2.95 22.40
C ASN A 233 -0.50 -2.90 21.03
N PRO A 234 0.57 -2.10 20.86
CA PRO A 234 1.26 -1.98 19.59
C PRO A 234 1.80 -3.31 19.04
N LYS A 235 2.07 -4.30 19.90
CA LYS A 235 2.55 -5.63 19.49
C LYS A 235 1.55 -6.42 18.67
N MET A 236 0.30 -5.97 18.61
CA MET A 236 -0.76 -6.57 17.79
C MET A 236 -0.67 -6.16 16.32
N PHE A 237 0.07 -5.10 16.00
CA PHE A 237 0.25 -4.56 14.64
C PHE A 237 1.58 -5.00 14.04
N GLY A 238 1.57 -5.46 12.80
CA GLY A 238 2.78 -5.89 12.10
C GLY A 238 2.51 -6.90 10.99
N VAL A 239 3.57 -7.55 10.52
CA VAL A 239 3.53 -8.55 9.46
C VAL A 239 4.10 -9.88 9.97
N GLY A 240 3.52 -11.00 9.53
CA GLY A 240 4.05 -12.33 9.81
C GLY A 240 3.12 -13.47 9.40
N GLY A 241 3.72 -14.56 8.93
CA GLY A 241 3.00 -15.75 8.45
C GLY A 241 3.17 -16.99 9.33
N SER A 242 4.25 -17.07 10.11
CA SER A 242 4.60 -18.24 10.95
C SER A 242 5.11 -17.82 12.33
N PRO A 243 5.06 -18.72 13.33
CA PRO A 243 5.66 -18.48 14.64
C PRO A 243 7.15 -18.08 14.51
N GLY A 244 7.52 -16.94 15.09
CA GLY A 244 8.89 -16.42 15.05
C GLY A 244 9.21 -15.49 13.87
N GLU A 245 8.27 -15.27 12.94
CA GLU A 245 8.43 -14.33 11.82
C GLU A 245 7.74 -12.98 12.04
N TRP A 246 7.10 -12.78 13.20
CA TRP A 246 6.35 -11.55 13.48
C TRP A 246 7.29 -10.35 13.63
N VAL A 247 7.11 -9.36 12.76
CA VAL A 247 7.77 -8.05 12.81
C VAL A 247 6.69 -7.01 12.97
N GLY A 248 6.74 -6.22 14.05
CA GLY A 248 5.64 -5.34 14.41
C GLY A 248 5.96 -4.47 15.62
N GLY A 249 4.94 -3.85 16.20
CA GLY A 249 5.09 -2.91 17.31
C GLY A 249 4.87 -1.44 16.91
N LEU A 250 5.14 -0.53 17.84
CA LEU A 250 4.86 0.89 17.66
C LEU A 250 5.67 1.52 16.53
N GLU A 251 6.91 1.05 16.30
CA GLU A 251 7.75 1.45 15.16
C GLU A 251 7.08 1.09 13.82
N PHE A 252 6.45 -0.08 13.74
CA PHE A 252 5.74 -0.51 12.54
C PHE A 252 4.47 0.32 12.31
N VAL A 253 3.75 0.65 13.38
CA VAL A 253 2.60 1.57 13.30
C VAL A 253 3.02 2.96 12.82
N LEU A 254 4.19 3.44 13.27
CA LEU A 254 4.73 4.71 12.80
C LEU A 254 5.10 4.66 11.32
N ASP A 255 5.70 3.55 10.86
CA ASP A 255 6.03 3.35 9.46
C ASP A 255 4.79 3.46 8.56
N GLU A 256 3.71 2.74 8.92
CA GLU A 256 2.43 2.81 8.19
C GLU A 256 1.77 4.19 8.27
N LEU A 257 1.87 4.91 9.39
CA LEU A 257 1.39 6.30 9.47
C LEU A 257 2.13 7.20 8.46
N VAL A 258 3.45 7.10 8.39
CA VAL A 258 4.27 7.89 7.45
C VAL A 258 3.92 7.54 6.01
N LEU A 259 3.72 6.25 5.71
CA LEU A 259 3.33 5.77 4.40
C LEU A 259 1.91 6.22 3.99
N ASP A 260 0.92 6.17 4.89
CA ASP A 260 -0.44 6.63 4.62
C ASP A 260 -0.48 8.16 4.42
N TYR A 261 0.30 8.92 5.21
CA TYR A 261 0.43 10.36 5.03
C TYR A 261 1.01 10.72 3.65
N ALA A 262 2.04 9.98 3.22
CA ALA A 262 2.62 10.13 1.89
C ALA A 262 1.64 9.73 0.78
N ALA A 263 0.92 8.61 0.94
CA ALA A 263 -0.05 8.12 -0.04
C ALA A 263 -1.21 9.08 -0.28
N LEU A 264 -1.75 9.69 0.79
CA LEU A 264 -2.77 10.74 0.69
C LEU A 264 -2.27 11.99 -0.04
N ASN A 265 -0.96 12.24 -0.02
CA ASN A 265 -0.29 13.28 -0.80
C ASN A 265 0.24 12.75 -2.15
N LYS A 266 -0.34 11.66 -2.67
CA LYS A 266 -0.02 11.06 -3.98
C LYS A 266 1.43 10.61 -4.12
N ILE A 267 2.05 10.26 -3.00
CA ILE A 267 3.35 9.61 -2.92
C ILE A 267 3.10 8.21 -2.36
N GLU A 268 2.47 7.38 -3.20
CA GLU A 268 2.08 6.03 -2.81
C GLU A 268 3.33 5.12 -2.80
N LEU A 269 4.11 5.05 -1.71
CA LEU A 269 5.35 4.26 -1.64
C LEU A 269 5.09 2.74 -1.45
N LEU A 270 6.14 1.91 -1.37
CA LEU A 270 6.00 0.49 -1.00
C LEU A 270 5.83 0.33 0.52
N PRO A 271 5.23 -0.78 0.98
CA PRO A 271 5.01 -1.04 2.42
C PRO A 271 6.28 -1.08 3.29
N TRP A 272 7.46 -1.18 2.69
CA TRP A 272 8.76 -1.21 3.39
C TRP A 272 9.61 0.05 3.13
N ASP A 273 9.02 1.10 2.58
CA ASP A 273 9.72 2.36 2.27
C ASP A 273 9.66 3.40 3.42
N GLY A 274 8.87 3.20 4.48
CA GLY A 274 8.61 4.26 5.47
C GLY A 274 9.89 4.77 6.16
N GLY A 275 10.77 3.85 6.56
CA GLY A 275 12.11 4.16 7.09
C GLY A 275 13.06 4.88 6.11
N HIS A 276 12.76 4.89 4.81
CA HIS A 276 13.47 5.70 3.82
C HIS A 276 12.99 7.15 3.77
N VAL A 277 11.79 7.43 4.30
CA VAL A 277 11.18 8.76 4.37
C VAL A 277 11.69 9.48 5.63
N ILE A 278 11.35 8.94 6.80
CA ILE A 278 11.68 9.47 8.13
C ILE A 278 12.25 8.33 8.98
N ASP A 279 13.06 8.66 9.99
CA ASP A 279 13.46 7.70 11.01
C ASP A 279 12.27 7.30 11.90
N THR A 280 11.73 6.10 11.64
CA THR A 280 10.57 5.51 12.31
C THR A 280 10.95 4.72 13.58
N ARG A 281 12.24 4.60 13.91
CA ARG A 281 12.71 3.92 15.13
C ARG A 281 12.18 4.62 16.38
N ILE A 282 11.50 3.89 17.24
CA ILE A 282 10.98 4.46 18.50
C ILE A 282 12.08 4.59 19.56
N GLU A 283 13.07 3.68 19.55
CA GLU A 283 14.16 3.72 20.51
C GLU A 283 14.96 5.03 20.39
N GLY A 284 15.05 5.76 21.51
CA GLY A 284 15.81 7.01 21.59
C GLY A 284 15.03 8.28 21.25
N LYS A 285 13.77 8.18 20.81
CA LYS A 285 12.91 9.36 20.60
C LYS A 285 12.41 9.94 21.93
N SER A 286 12.43 11.27 22.06
CA SER A 286 11.81 11.97 23.19
C SER A 286 10.28 12.04 23.05
N GLU A 287 9.57 12.40 24.13
CA GLU A 287 8.11 12.61 24.04
C GLU A 287 7.76 13.80 23.14
N GLU A 288 8.62 14.81 23.03
CA GLU A 288 8.45 15.91 22.08
C GLU A 288 8.53 15.43 20.63
N GLU A 289 9.50 14.55 20.30
CA GLU A 289 9.58 13.94 18.97
C GLU A 289 8.39 13.04 18.68
N LEU A 290 7.89 12.30 19.68
CA LEU A 290 6.68 11.49 19.52
C LEU A 290 5.43 12.34 19.35
N ALA A 291 5.35 13.52 19.98
CA ALA A 291 4.25 14.45 19.83
C ALA A 291 4.16 15.02 18.39
N GLU A 292 5.28 15.16 17.67
CA GLU A 292 5.26 15.53 16.25
C GLU A 292 4.52 14.49 15.38
N PHE A 293 4.67 13.21 15.71
CA PHE A 293 3.92 12.13 15.04
C PHE A 293 2.44 12.08 15.49
N ASP A 294 2.15 12.47 16.74
CA ASP A 294 0.76 12.66 17.18
C ASP A 294 0.07 13.76 16.35
N GLU A 295 0.75 14.88 16.06
CA GLU A 295 0.23 15.91 15.15
C GLU A 295 0.08 15.42 13.72
N MET A 296 1.04 14.62 13.21
CA MET A 296 0.93 13.98 11.90
C MET A 296 -0.32 13.11 11.79
N ALA A 297 -0.59 12.27 12.80
CA ALA A 297 -1.77 11.42 12.82
C ALA A 297 -3.07 12.24 12.83
N ARG A 298 -3.13 13.35 13.59
CA ARG A 298 -4.30 14.25 13.58
C ARG A 298 -4.48 14.98 12.24
N ALA A 299 -3.38 15.36 11.59
CA ALA A 299 -3.43 15.94 10.25
C ALA A 299 -4.01 14.94 9.24
N VAL A 300 -3.59 13.67 9.29
CA VAL A 300 -4.16 12.60 8.45
C VAL A 300 -5.65 12.38 8.74
N GLN A 301 -6.07 12.31 10.00
CA GLN A 301 -7.49 12.12 10.37
C GLN A 301 -8.39 13.28 9.91
N SER A 302 -7.86 14.50 9.89
CA SER A 302 -8.61 15.70 9.51
C SER A 302 -8.36 16.15 8.06
N ALA A 303 -7.68 15.33 7.26
CA ALA A 303 -7.27 15.66 5.89
C ALA A 303 -8.46 16.01 4.98
N GLU A 304 -9.64 15.43 5.24
CA GLU A 304 -10.83 15.72 4.44
C GLU A 304 -11.40 17.11 4.68
N ASP A 305 -11.41 17.55 5.93
CA ASP A 305 -11.96 18.83 6.36
C ASP A 305 -10.95 19.97 6.16
N ASN A 306 -9.65 19.65 6.19
CA ASN A 306 -8.55 20.62 6.13
C ASN A 306 -7.61 20.37 4.95
N PHE A 307 -8.14 19.92 3.81
CA PHE A 307 -7.36 19.39 2.68
C PHE A 307 -6.19 20.29 2.22
N ASP A 308 -6.42 21.59 2.03
CA ASP A 308 -5.37 22.50 1.56
C ASP A 308 -4.26 22.66 2.61
N ALA A 309 -4.63 22.77 3.89
CA ALA A 309 -3.68 22.84 5.00
C ALA A 309 -2.94 21.52 5.20
N PHE A 310 -3.62 20.39 5.02
CA PHE A 310 -3.04 19.04 5.05
C PHE A 310 -1.95 18.90 3.99
N CYS A 311 -2.25 19.23 2.72
CA CYS A 311 -1.27 19.19 1.65
C CYS A 311 -0.13 20.19 1.88
N ALA A 312 -0.41 21.43 2.32
CA ALA A 312 0.63 22.41 2.65
C ALA A 312 1.56 21.93 3.78
N GLY A 313 0.99 21.34 4.84
CA GLY A 313 1.71 20.77 5.97
C GLY A 313 2.62 19.62 5.53
N PHE A 314 2.16 18.74 4.63
CA PHE A 314 2.98 17.68 4.08
C PHE A 314 4.18 18.24 3.31
N ARG A 315 3.96 19.22 2.44
CA ARG A 315 5.04 19.88 1.69
C ARG A 315 6.08 20.52 2.60
N GLN A 316 5.63 21.18 3.67
CA GLN A 316 6.53 21.76 4.68
C GLN A 316 7.32 20.68 5.44
N ALA A 317 6.64 19.64 5.92
CA ALA A 317 7.27 18.56 6.68
C ALA A 317 8.30 17.80 5.83
N SER A 318 7.91 17.39 4.63
CA SER A 318 8.76 16.64 3.70
C SER A 318 10.00 17.38 3.23
N ALA A 319 9.98 18.70 3.15
CA ALA A 319 11.17 19.51 2.86
C ALA A 319 12.26 19.39 3.95
N SER A 320 11.86 19.06 5.18
CA SER A 320 12.77 18.82 6.31
C SER A 320 13.22 17.36 6.44
N TRP A 321 12.55 16.43 5.74
CA TRP A 321 12.94 15.02 5.78
C TRP A 321 14.32 14.85 5.15
N PRO A 322 15.22 14.06 5.74
CA PRO A 322 16.63 14.10 5.38
C PRO A 322 16.86 13.86 3.87
N ALA A 323 17.32 14.90 3.17
CA ALA A 323 17.75 14.81 1.78
C ALA A 323 19.20 14.29 1.62
N ARG A 324 19.77 13.63 2.63
CA ARG A 324 21.20 13.25 2.66
C ARG A 324 21.37 11.75 2.73
#